data_AF-A0A970GN33-F1
#
_entry.id   AF-A0A970GN33-F1
#
_cell.length_a   1.000
_cell.length_b   1.000
_cell.length_c   1.000
_cell.angle_alpha   90.00
_cell.angle_beta   90.00
_cell.angle_gamma   90.00
#
_symmetry.space_group_name_H-M   'P 1'
#
loop_
_entity.id
_entity.type
_entity.pdbx_description
1 polymer ?
#
loop_
_entity_poly.entity_id
_entity_poly.type
_entity_poly.pdbx_seq_one_letter_code
_entity_poly.pdbx_strand_id
1 'polypeptide(L)' 'VKVKGALGYSKVEVEDGMARIASSPCPDQICVHVFGWISRDGEISVCLPNGVMLQIEDPADG' A
#
# COMPACT_ATOMS: atom_id res chain seq x y z
N VAL A 1 -6.01 -8.02 -1.41
CA VAL A 1 -6.88 -7.53 -0.31
C VAL A 1 -7.54 -6.21 -0.70
N LYS A 2 -8.78 -5.93 -0.26
CA LYS A 2 -9.43 -4.61 -0.47
C LYS A 2 -9.41 -3.83 0.84
N VAL A 3 -8.97 -2.57 0.79
CA VAL A 3 -8.87 -1.67 1.95
C VAL A 3 -9.75 -0.46 1.70
N LYS A 4 -10.64 -0.14 2.65
CA LYS A 4 -11.53 1.02 2.55
C LYS A 4 -10.80 2.27 3.03
N GLY A 5 -10.67 3.26 2.16
CA GLY A 5 -10.19 4.60 2.47
C GLY A 5 -11.29 5.66 2.35
N ALA A 6 -10.90 6.93 2.46
CA ALA A 6 -11.80 8.09 2.44
C ALA A 6 -12.49 8.31 1.07
N LEU A 7 -11.78 8.02 -0.03
CA LEU A 7 -12.26 8.16 -1.41
C LEU A 7 -12.85 6.85 -1.96
N GLY A 8 -12.64 5.72 -1.28
CA GLY A 8 -13.18 4.42 -1.67
C GLY A 8 -12.19 3.27 -1.45
N TYR A 9 -12.42 2.15 -2.13
CA TYR A 9 -11.61 0.95 -1.95
C TYR A 9 -10.31 1.00 -2.76
N SER A 10 -9.19 0.80 -2.08
CA SER A 10 -7.90 0.46 -2.71
C SER A 10 -7.74 -1.07 -2.78
N LYS A 11 -7.08 -1.56 -3.82
CA LYS A 11 -6.68 -2.97 -3.95
C LYS A 11 -5.20 -3.09 -3.58
N VAL A 12 -4.90 -3.93 -2.61
CA VAL A 12 -3.54 -4.33 -2.23
C VAL A 12 -3.26 -5.73 -2.79
N GLU A 13 -2.07 -5.92 -3.33
CA GLU A 13 -1.54 -7.22 -3.77
C GLU A 13 -0.35 -7.59 -2.90
N VAL A 14 -0.23 -8.88 -2.61
CA VAL A 14 0.86 -9.47 -1.81
C VAL A 14 1.34 -10.69 -2.58
N GLU A 15 2.64 -10.75 -2.87
CA GLU A 15 3.27 -11.79 -3.67
C GLU A 15 4.74 -11.91 -3.23
N ASP A 16 5.20 -13.14 -3.00
CA ASP A 16 6.60 -13.45 -2.65
C ASP A 16 7.23 -12.59 -1.54
N GLY A 17 6.45 -12.33 -0.47
CA GLY A 17 6.92 -11.50 0.66
C GLY A 17 6.96 -10.00 0.37
N MET A 18 6.48 -9.59 -0.80
CA MET A 18 6.33 -8.19 -1.19
C MET A 18 4.85 -7.79 -1.16
N ALA A 19 4.60 -6.48 -1.03
CA ALA A 19 3.24 -5.94 -1.13
C ALA A 19 3.22 -4.64 -1.95
N ARG A 20 2.07 -4.34 -2.57
CA ARG A 20 1.83 -3.06 -3.26
C ARG A 20 0.37 -2.63 -3.21
N ILE A 21 0.13 -1.33 -3.38
CA ILE A 21 -1.20 -0.81 -3.70
C ILE A 21 -1.38 -0.91 -5.23
N ALA A 22 -2.09 -1.93 -5.70
CA ALA A 22 -2.31 -2.18 -7.12
C ALA A 22 -3.36 -1.27 -7.77
N SER A 23 -4.27 -0.69 -6.98
CA SER A 23 -5.26 0.29 -7.45
C SER A 23 -5.76 1.15 -6.30
N SER A 24 -6.06 2.42 -6.57
CA SER A 24 -6.65 3.36 -5.63
C SER A 24 -7.55 4.34 -6.37
N PRO A 25 -8.62 4.88 -5.77
CA PRO A 25 -9.47 5.91 -6.38
C PRO A 25 -8.88 7.33 -6.36
N CYS A 26 -7.63 7.52 -5.88
CA CYS A 26 -7.01 8.84 -5.82
C CYS A 26 -6.59 9.36 -7.21
N PRO A 27 -6.63 10.67 -7.48
CA PRO A 27 -6.21 11.21 -8.78
C PRO A 27 -4.70 11.06 -9.02
N ASP A 28 -3.89 11.17 -7.96
CA ASP A 28 -2.43 11.27 -8.10
C ASP A 28 -1.75 9.94 -8.44
N GLN A 29 -2.38 8.81 -8.09
CA GLN A 29 -1.89 7.44 -8.32
C GLN A 29 -0.44 7.16 -7.88
N ILE A 30 0.18 8.01 -7.05
CA ILE A 30 1.57 7.88 -6.58
C ILE A 30 1.80 6.52 -5.90
N CYS A 31 0.88 6.12 -5.01
CA CYS A 31 0.89 4.81 -4.34
C CYS A 31 0.91 3.61 -5.29
N VAL A 32 0.39 3.76 -6.50
CA VAL A 32 0.29 2.69 -7.51
C VAL A 32 1.51 2.68 -8.43
N HIS A 33 1.92 3.85 -8.92
CA HIS A 33 2.91 3.96 -9.99
C HIS A 33 4.34 4.26 -9.52
N VAL A 34 4.49 4.97 -8.40
CA VAL A 34 5.82 5.45 -7.94
C VAL A 34 6.41 4.49 -6.90
N PHE A 35 5.63 4.11 -5.89
CA PHE A 35 6.12 3.20 -4.85
C PHE A 35 6.24 1.76 -5.35
N GLY A 36 5.25 1.27 -6.12
CA GLY A 36 5.27 -0.10 -6.63
C GLY A 36 5.29 -1.16 -5.52
N TRP A 37 6.06 -2.22 -5.73
CA TRP A 37 6.26 -3.30 -4.75
C TRP A 37 7.28 -2.90 -3.69
N ILE A 38 6.88 -2.99 -2.43
CA ILE A 38 7.72 -2.82 -1.24
C ILE A 38 7.91 -4.16 -0.53
N SER A 39 9.03 -4.34 0.16
CA SER A 39 9.40 -5.64 0.73
C SER A 39 10.33 -5.59 1.94
N ARG A 40 10.98 -4.45 2.19
CA ARG A 40 11.91 -4.34 3.32
C ARG A 40 11.15 -3.89 4.55
N ASP A 41 11.57 -4.40 5.70
CA ASP A 41 11.04 -3.94 6.99
C ASP A 41 11.12 -2.41 7.11
N GLY A 42 10.02 -1.82 7.60
CA GLY A 42 9.85 -0.37 7.70
C GLY A 42 9.58 0.36 6.38
N GLU A 43 9.60 -0.31 5.22
CA GLU A 43 9.15 0.32 3.97
C GLU A 43 7.64 0.60 4.00
N ILE A 44 7.28 1.76 3.43
CA ILE A 44 5.91 2.27 3.45
C ILE A 44 5.50 2.70 2.04
N SER A 45 4.27 2.35 1.67
CA SER A 45 3.54 2.93 0.53
C SER A 45 2.28 3.60 1.05
N VAL A 46 2.10 4.88 0.75
CA VAL A 46 1.00 5.69 1.27
C VAL A 46 0.18 6.32 0.14
N CYS A 47 -1.14 6.16 0.23
CA CYS A 47 -2.11 6.89 -0.56
C CYS A 47 -2.68 8.02 0.29
N LEU A 48 -2.00 9.16 0.31
CA LEU A 48 -2.39 10.33 1.10
C LEU A 48 -3.85 10.76 0.88
N PRO A 49 -4.34 10.92 -0.38
CA PRO A 49 -5.72 11.36 -0.60
C PRO A 49 -6.77 10.33 -0.14
N ASN A 50 -6.48 9.03 -0.28
CA ASN A 50 -7.40 7.98 0.16
C ASN A 50 -7.24 7.61 1.64
N GLY A 51 -6.22 8.14 2.33
CA GLY A 51 -5.92 7.81 3.73
C GLY A 51 -5.58 6.33 3.95
N VAL A 52 -4.88 5.70 3.00
CA VAL A 52 -4.47 4.28 3.08
C VAL A 52 -2.96 4.20 3.19
N MET A 53 -2.47 3.41 4.16
CA MET A 53 -1.05 3.13 4.37
C MET A 53 -0.82 1.63 4.30
N LEU A 54 0.24 1.23 3.62
CA LEU A 54 0.78 -0.12 3.57
C LEU A 54 2.20 -0.06 4.14
N GLN A 55 2.49 -0.91 5.12
CA GLN A 55 3.80 -1.02 5.76
C GLN A 55 4.21 -2.49 5.81
N ILE A 56 5.49 -2.75 5.61
CA ILE A 56 6.10 -4.04 5.88
C ILE A 56 6.62 -4.02 7.32
N GLU A 57 6.26 -5.05 8.09
CA GLU A 57 6.69 -5.23 9.48
C GLU A 57 7.34 -6.61 9.61
N ASP A 58 8.51 -6.67 10.25
CA ASP A 58 9.08 -7.93 10.71
C ASP A 58 8.31 -8.44 11.94
N PRO A 59 7.80 -9.69 11.94
CA PRO A 59 7.15 -10.27 13.11
C PRO A 59 8.04 -10.29 14.38
N ALA A 60 9.36 -10.08 14.28
CA ALA A 60 10.24 -9.93 15.44
C ALA A 60 10.10 -8.58 16.18
N ASP A 61 9.48 -7.57 15.57
CA ASP A 61 9.36 -6.21 16.13
C ASP A 61 8.07 -5.98 16.95
N GLY A 62 7.25 -7.02 17.17
CA GLY A 62 6.00 -6.98 17.95
C GLY A 62 5.94 -7.98 19.11
#